data_AF-A0A497FID8-F1
#
_entry.id   AF-A0A497FID8-F1
#
_cell.length_a   1.000
_cell.length_b   1.000
_cell.length_c   1.000
_cell.angle_alpha   90.00
_cell.angle_beta   90.00
_cell.angle_gamma   90.00
#
_symmetry.space_group_name_H-M   'P 1'
#
loop_
_entity.id
_entity.type
_entity.pdbx_description
1 polymer ?
#
loop_
_entity_poly.entity_id
_entity_poly.type
_entity_poly.pdbx_seq_one_letter_code
_entity_poly.pdbx_strand_id
1 'polypeptide(L)'
;MLSISWISLLTYLYKDCEHFWITAMAVEVEYKGYYSPLDSVPEELVTEWETTLKGERDRILSALLEKIPNASVFLTKLANPAVEAWADFVNPTWTDVDLIKLKHRIKLKGAYDSWSDGVSSAFQEGGTFEQNVTAKKDKFQLARYPMGAVGVKYKIGWGVAYKAMGVISGDKRVAIYMGADDTLTGEILDVFLPGATRFARATGVPILTQGLVLAYYAHEAGLDTERDAVITNINTKLSNTVLKMVDETSHVVTLEIGYDAVADKIYAHAKSETA
;
A
#
# COMPACT_ATOMS: atom_id res chain seq x y z
N MET A 1 18.64 13.05 -81.77
CA MET A 1 18.18 14.10 -80.84
C MET A 1 17.07 13.51 -79.98
N LEU A 2 17.37 13.11 -78.75
CA LEU A 2 16.38 12.63 -77.77
C LEU A 2 16.54 13.52 -76.54
N SER A 3 15.72 14.57 -76.42
CA SER A 3 15.64 15.37 -75.20
C SER A 3 14.70 14.67 -74.23
N ILE A 4 15.26 13.84 -73.37
CA ILE A 4 14.56 13.35 -72.19
C ILE A 4 14.47 14.52 -71.22
N SER A 5 13.23 14.97 -71.01
CA SER A 5 12.84 16.05 -70.12
C SER A 5 13.31 15.79 -68.68
N TRP A 6 14.21 16.65 -68.19
CA TRP A 6 14.68 16.66 -66.79
C TRP A 6 13.56 16.95 -65.77
N ILE A 7 12.38 17.39 -66.22
CA ILE A 7 11.25 17.73 -65.34
C ILE A 7 10.56 16.46 -64.81
N SER A 8 10.64 15.33 -65.52
CA SER A 8 9.98 14.08 -65.12
C SER A 8 10.74 13.27 -64.07
N LEU A 9 12.03 13.55 -63.85
CA LEU A 9 12.80 12.89 -62.78
C LEU A 9 12.62 13.57 -61.41
N LEU A 10 12.38 14.87 -61.38
CA LEU A 10 12.17 15.60 -60.11
C LEU A 10 10.81 15.27 -59.46
N THR A 11 9.80 14.88 -60.25
CA THR A 11 8.48 14.52 -59.72
C THR A 11 8.42 13.12 -59.11
N TYR A 12 9.36 12.24 -59.47
CA TYR A 12 9.45 10.89 -58.90
C TYR A 12 10.24 10.85 -57.59
N LEU A 13 11.19 11.77 -57.39
CA LEU A 13 11.98 11.85 -56.15
C LEU A 13 11.28 12.56 -54.99
N TYR A 14 10.17 13.28 -55.25
CA TYR A 14 9.42 14.00 -54.22
C TYR A 14 8.18 13.24 -53.70
N LYS A 15 7.74 12.18 -54.40
CA LYS A 15 6.53 11.42 -54.03
C LYS A 15 6.77 10.34 -52.96
N ASP A 16 8.03 9.96 -52.73
CA ASP A 16 8.39 8.92 -51.77
C ASP A 16 8.85 9.46 -50.41
N CYS A 17 8.78 10.78 -50.18
CA CYS A 17 9.09 11.40 -48.88
C CYS A 17 7.88 11.62 -47.96
N GLU A 18 6.66 11.24 -48.35
CA GLU A 18 5.47 11.55 -47.55
C GLU A 18 5.07 10.50 -46.51
N HIS A 19 5.69 9.32 -46.44
CA HIS A 19 5.22 8.25 -45.54
C HIS A 19 6.34 7.55 -44.78
N PHE A 20 7.05 8.26 -43.89
CA PHE A 20 7.61 7.64 -42.68
C PHE A 20 8.05 8.72 -41.66
N TRP A 21 7.09 9.51 -41.17
CA TRP A 21 7.29 10.17 -39.88
C TRP A 21 7.18 9.07 -38.83
N ILE A 22 8.31 8.52 -38.39
CA ILE A 22 8.37 7.91 -37.06
C ILE A 22 8.04 9.07 -36.14
N THR A 23 6.80 9.15 -35.64
CA THR A 23 6.45 10.07 -34.57
C THR A 23 7.37 9.71 -33.42
N ALA A 24 8.41 10.52 -33.20
CA ALA A 24 9.28 10.32 -32.06
C ALA A 24 8.42 10.51 -30.81
N MET A 25 8.29 9.46 -30.01
CA MET A 25 7.56 9.52 -28.74
C MET A 25 8.15 10.66 -27.91
N ALA A 26 7.34 11.68 -27.64
CA ALA A 26 7.75 12.83 -26.85
C ALA A 26 7.30 12.63 -25.40
N VAL A 27 8.21 12.87 -24.45
CA VAL A 27 7.87 12.85 -23.02
C VAL A 27 6.88 13.98 -22.72
N GLU A 28 5.69 13.61 -22.25
CA GLU A 28 4.63 14.54 -21.86
C GLU A 28 4.79 14.93 -20.39
N VAL A 29 5.06 13.94 -19.54
CA VAL A 29 5.37 14.10 -18.12
C VAL A 29 6.29 12.98 -17.66
N GLU A 30 7.25 13.30 -16.79
CA GLU A 30 8.06 12.31 -16.11
C GLU A 30 8.32 12.74 -14.67
N TYR A 31 8.01 11.84 -13.75
CA TYR A 31 8.28 11.96 -12.33
C TYR A 31 9.12 10.78 -11.85
N LYS A 32 10.21 11.06 -11.15
CA LYS A 32 10.95 10.09 -10.34
C LYS A 32 11.11 10.68 -8.95
N GLY A 33 10.76 9.93 -7.91
CA GLY A 33 11.04 10.34 -6.55
C GLY A 33 11.61 9.20 -5.72
N TYR A 34 12.61 9.50 -4.89
CA TYR A 34 13.18 8.51 -3.99
C TYR A 34 12.30 8.33 -2.75
N TYR A 35 12.08 7.07 -2.39
CA TYR A 35 11.38 6.72 -1.17
C TYR A 35 12.33 6.74 0.02
N SER A 36 11.89 7.42 1.07
CA SER A 36 12.47 7.33 2.40
C SER A 36 11.34 7.21 3.42
N PRO A 37 11.46 6.34 4.43
CA PRO A 37 10.64 6.45 5.63
C PRO A 37 10.83 7.82 6.27
N LEU A 38 9.84 8.26 7.05
CA LEU A 38 10.05 9.39 7.94
C LEU A 38 11.07 9.00 9.01
N ASP A 39 11.87 9.97 9.49
CA ASP A 39 12.80 9.74 10.60
C ASP A 39 12.05 9.18 11.82
N SER A 40 10.92 9.81 12.13
CA SER A 40 9.97 9.39 13.15
C SER A 40 8.54 9.78 12.77
N VAL A 41 7.57 9.11 13.36
CA VAL A 41 6.18 9.56 13.35
C VAL A 41 6.09 10.80 14.24
N PRO A 42 5.52 11.92 13.75
CA PRO A 42 5.32 13.13 14.55
C PRO A 42 4.67 12.84 15.90
N GLU A 43 5.22 13.40 16.98
CA GLU A 43 4.77 13.11 18.35
C GLU A 43 3.28 13.40 18.58
N GLU A 44 2.75 14.44 17.94
CA GLU A 44 1.32 14.74 17.99
C GLU A 44 0.46 13.59 17.48
N LEU A 45 0.89 12.87 16.43
CA LEU A 45 0.17 11.74 15.85
C LEU A 45 0.26 10.50 16.73
N VAL A 46 1.41 10.30 17.40
CA VAL A 46 1.58 9.23 18.39
C VAL A 46 0.67 9.49 19.59
N THR A 47 0.62 10.73 20.04
CA THR A 47 -0.22 11.16 21.17
C THR A 47 -1.70 11.06 20.82
N GLU A 48 -2.10 11.55 19.63
CA GLU A 48 -3.46 11.41 19.13
C GLU A 48 -3.86 9.95 19.04
N TRP A 49 -3.03 9.09 18.46
CA TRP A 49 -3.27 7.65 18.41
C TRP A 49 -3.48 7.04 19.80
N GLU A 50 -2.62 7.38 20.75
CA GLU A 50 -2.70 6.90 22.13
C GLU A 50 -4.01 7.35 22.80
N THR A 51 -4.32 8.65 22.72
CA THR A 51 -5.50 9.26 23.32
C THR A 51 -6.79 8.72 22.70
N THR A 52 -6.86 8.64 21.37
CA THR A 52 -8.01 8.09 20.66
C THR A 52 -8.22 6.63 21.04
N LEU A 53 -7.17 5.79 20.99
CA LEU A 53 -7.33 4.37 21.28
C LEU A 53 -7.79 4.11 22.74
N LYS A 54 -7.32 4.92 23.70
CA LYS A 54 -7.83 4.90 25.08
C LYS A 54 -9.27 5.41 25.17
N GLY A 55 -9.62 6.50 24.49
CA GLY A 55 -10.99 7.02 24.45
C GLY A 55 -12.01 6.04 23.85
N GLU A 56 -11.55 5.16 22.97
CA GLU A 56 -12.36 4.10 22.35
C GLU A 56 -12.60 2.88 23.25
N ARG A 57 -11.96 2.81 24.43
CA ARG A 57 -12.04 1.70 25.40
C ARG A 57 -13.48 1.29 25.70
N ASP A 58 -14.32 2.25 26.08
CA ASP A 58 -15.71 1.97 26.49
C ASP A 58 -16.55 1.47 25.33
N ARG A 59 -16.31 2.00 24.11
CA ARG A 59 -16.98 1.51 22.91
C ARG A 59 -16.55 0.08 22.58
N ILE A 60 -15.25 -0.23 22.69
CA ILE A 60 -14.71 -1.58 22.46
C ILE A 60 -15.30 -2.57 23.48
N LEU A 61 -15.32 -2.20 24.76
CA LEU A 61 -15.92 -3.02 25.81
C LEU A 61 -17.40 -3.26 25.55
N SER A 62 -18.15 -2.19 25.24
CA SER A 62 -19.59 -2.27 24.94
C SER A 62 -19.85 -3.20 23.75
N ALA A 63 -19.12 -3.05 22.65
CA ALA A 63 -19.28 -3.90 21.47
C ALA A 63 -18.92 -5.38 21.76
N LEU A 64 -17.92 -5.63 22.62
CA LEU A 64 -17.52 -6.97 23.02
C LEU A 64 -18.59 -7.65 23.87
N LEU A 65 -19.13 -6.94 24.86
CA LEU A 65 -20.20 -7.44 25.73
C LEU A 65 -21.54 -7.57 24.98
N GLU A 66 -21.82 -6.70 24.00
CA GLU A 66 -22.96 -6.88 23.11
C GLU A 66 -22.83 -8.16 22.26
N LYS A 67 -21.62 -8.46 21.77
CA LYS A 67 -21.36 -9.66 20.98
C LYS A 67 -21.47 -10.94 21.80
N ILE A 68 -21.04 -10.92 23.07
CA ILE A 68 -21.06 -12.06 24.01
C ILE A 68 -21.70 -11.60 25.33
N PRO A 69 -23.05 -11.48 25.38
CA PRO A 69 -23.74 -10.86 26.51
C PRO A 69 -23.97 -11.79 27.71
N ASN A 70 -23.76 -13.10 27.54
CA ASN A 70 -24.02 -14.09 28.59
C ASN A 70 -23.27 -15.41 28.34
N ALA A 71 -23.30 -16.28 29.34
CA ALA A 71 -22.66 -17.59 29.31
C ALA A 71 -23.10 -18.47 28.13
N SER A 72 -24.38 -18.42 27.74
CA SER A 72 -24.89 -19.21 26.61
C SER A 72 -24.27 -18.75 25.29
N VAL A 73 -24.18 -17.43 25.06
CA VAL A 73 -23.51 -16.90 23.86
C VAL A 73 -22.01 -17.14 23.89
N PHE A 74 -21.37 -17.09 25.07
CA PHE A 74 -19.96 -17.44 25.22
C PHE A 74 -19.69 -18.89 24.80
N LEU A 75 -20.56 -19.83 25.19
CA LEU A 75 -20.44 -21.22 24.77
C LEU A 75 -20.50 -21.37 23.26
N THR A 76 -21.44 -20.68 22.60
CA THR A 76 -21.65 -20.81 21.16
C THR A 76 -20.59 -20.10 20.33
N LYS A 77 -20.16 -18.90 20.72
CA LYS A 77 -19.24 -18.06 19.92
C LYS A 77 -17.77 -18.26 20.23
N LEU A 78 -17.43 -18.81 21.40
CA LEU A 78 -16.04 -18.91 21.84
C LEU A 78 -15.69 -20.32 22.30
N ALA A 79 -16.41 -20.87 23.28
CA ALA A 79 -15.99 -22.13 23.91
C ALA A 79 -16.14 -23.35 22.98
N ASN A 80 -17.30 -23.55 22.33
CA ASN A 80 -17.52 -24.70 21.46
C ASN A 80 -16.56 -24.70 20.25
N PRO A 81 -16.41 -23.60 19.48
CA PRO A 81 -15.48 -23.59 18.36
C PRO A 81 -14.02 -23.87 18.77
N ALA A 82 -13.58 -23.31 19.91
CA ALA A 82 -12.24 -23.56 20.42
C ALA A 82 -12.04 -25.01 20.88
N VAL A 83 -13.05 -25.62 21.53
CA VAL A 83 -13.01 -27.04 21.92
C VAL A 83 -12.94 -27.97 20.72
N GLU A 84 -13.67 -27.67 19.64
CA GLU A 84 -13.63 -28.43 18.40
C GLU A 84 -12.24 -28.35 17.75
N ALA A 85 -11.73 -27.14 17.54
CA ALA A 85 -10.40 -26.94 16.96
C ALA A 85 -9.28 -27.60 17.79
N TRP A 86 -9.37 -27.53 19.13
CA TRP A 86 -8.42 -28.19 20.02
C TRP A 86 -8.50 -29.72 19.91
N ALA A 87 -9.70 -30.29 19.78
CA ALA A 87 -9.88 -31.72 19.66
C ALA A 87 -9.25 -32.30 18.39
N ASP A 88 -9.26 -31.54 17.29
CA ASP A 88 -8.64 -31.92 16.02
C ASP A 88 -7.12 -31.78 16.03
N PHE A 89 -6.59 -30.84 16.81
CA PHE A 89 -5.16 -30.61 16.94
C PHE A 89 -4.44 -31.70 17.75
N VAL A 90 -5.07 -32.25 18.79
CA VAL A 90 -4.42 -33.23 19.69
C VAL A 90 -4.25 -34.59 19.00
N ASN A 91 -3.01 -35.10 19.01
CA ASN A 91 -2.67 -36.42 18.46
C ASN A 91 -3.60 -37.53 19.02
N PRO A 92 -4.33 -38.26 18.16
CA PRO A 92 -5.24 -39.33 18.57
C PRO A 92 -4.61 -40.50 19.34
N THR A 93 -3.31 -40.73 19.22
CA THR A 93 -2.63 -41.86 19.87
C THR A 93 -1.88 -41.46 21.15
N TRP A 94 -2.03 -40.23 21.60
CA TRP A 94 -1.38 -39.78 22.83
C TRP A 94 -2.04 -40.41 24.06
N THR A 95 -1.23 -40.77 25.06
CA THR A 95 -1.74 -41.32 26.32
C THR A 95 -2.76 -40.37 26.95
N ASP A 96 -3.91 -40.92 27.36
CA ASP A 96 -5.02 -40.16 27.96
C ASP A 96 -5.62 -39.04 27.09
N VAL A 97 -5.54 -39.17 25.76
CA VAL A 97 -6.08 -38.18 24.80
C VAL A 97 -7.53 -37.77 25.10
N ASP A 98 -8.38 -38.72 25.47
CA ASP A 98 -9.79 -38.45 25.77
C ASP A 98 -9.94 -37.60 27.04
N LEU A 99 -9.12 -37.86 28.06
CA LEU A 99 -9.11 -37.08 29.29
C LEU A 99 -8.56 -35.67 29.05
N ILE A 100 -7.54 -35.52 28.19
CA ILE A 100 -6.99 -34.21 27.80
C ILE A 100 -8.06 -33.37 27.09
N LYS A 101 -8.75 -33.96 26.11
CA LYS A 101 -9.85 -33.31 25.38
C LYS A 101 -11.00 -32.95 26.32
N LEU A 102 -11.38 -33.87 27.21
CA LEU A 102 -12.43 -33.65 28.21
C LEU A 102 -12.06 -32.52 29.18
N LYS A 103 -10.82 -32.49 29.69
CA LYS A 103 -10.32 -31.45 30.59
C LYS A 103 -10.39 -30.07 29.93
N HIS A 104 -9.95 -29.94 28.68
CA HIS A 104 -10.02 -28.67 27.95
C HIS A 104 -11.48 -28.21 27.81
N ARG A 105 -12.37 -29.12 27.40
CA ARG A 105 -13.81 -28.86 27.29
C ARG A 105 -14.42 -28.37 28.59
N ILE A 106 -14.18 -29.07 29.71
CA ILE A 106 -14.72 -28.70 31.02
C ILE A 106 -14.24 -27.32 31.43
N LYS A 107 -12.92 -27.07 31.35
CA LYS A 107 -12.34 -25.80 31.76
C LYS A 107 -12.86 -24.63 30.94
N LEU A 108 -12.90 -24.77 29.61
CA LEU A 108 -13.28 -23.65 28.76
C LEU A 108 -14.79 -23.36 28.86
N LYS A 109 -15.63 -24.40 28.93
CA LYS A 109 -17.09 -24.20 29.05
C LYS A 109 -17.51 -23.61 30.39
N GLY A 110 -16.74 -23.83 31.45
CA GLY A 110 -16.98 -23.22 32.77
C GLY A 110 -16.32 -21.86 32.98
N ALA A 111 -15.62 -21.30 31.99
CA ALA A 111 -14.78 -20.12 32.17
C ALA A 111 -15.50 -18.78 31.98
N TYR A 112 -16.82 -18.76 31.75
CA TYR A 112 -17.53 -17.52 31.39
C TYR A 112 -17.35 -16.41 32.42
N ASP A 113 -17.58 -16.68 33.70
CA ASP A 113 -17.52 -15.65 34.74
C ASP A 113 -16.09 -15.08 34.84
N SER A 114 -15.07 -15.96 34.89
CA SER A 114 -13.67 -15.53 34.89
C SER A 114 -13.26 -14.75 33.63
N TRP A 115 -13.82 -15.12 32.47
CA TRP A 115 -13.59 -14.39 31.22
C TRP A 115 -14.26 -13.00 31.25
N SER A 116 -15.52 -12.93 31.68
CA SER A 116 -16.31 -11.69 31.75
C SER A 116 -15.70 -10.70 32.75
N ASP A 117 -15.30 -11.18 33.92
CA ASP A 117 -14.63 -10.38 34.95
C ASP A 117 -13.26 -9.90 34.45
N GLY A 118 -12.50 -10.79 33.80
CA GLY A 118 -11.20 -10.46 33.22
C GLY A 118 -11.30 -9.38 32.14
N VAL A 119 -12.29 -9.47 31.25
CA VAL A 119 -12.55 -8.46 30.21
C VAL A 119 -12.94 -7.13 30.84
N SER A 120 -13.89 -7.13 31.78
CA SER A 120 -14.35 -5.91 32.45
C SER A 120 -13.22 -5.23 33.22
N SER A 121 -12.39 -6.00 33.93
CA SER A 121 -11.21 -5.51 34.64
C SER A 121 -10.10 -5.00 33.71
N ALA A 122 -9.89 -5.64 32.55
CA ALA A 122 -8.89 -5.20 31.59
C ALA A 122 -9.25 -3.86 30.95
N PHE A 123 -10.54 -3.62 30.70
CA PHE A 123 -11.09 -2.42 30.06
C PHE A 123 -11.65 -1.39 31.03
N GLN A 124 -11.46 -1.55 32.35
CA GLN A 124 -11.74 -0.47 33.29
C GLN A 124 -10.75 0.69 33.08
N GLU A 125 -11.09 1.87 33.59
CA GLU A 125 -10.20 3.03 33.56
C GLU A 125 -8.89 2.75 34.32
N GLY A 126 -7.76 3.09 33.71
CA GLY A 126 -6.43 2.73 34.20
C GLY A 126 -6.12 1.23 34.15
N GLY A 127 -6.99 0.42 33.54
CA GLY A 127 -6.85 -1.03 33.43
C GLY A 127 -5.72 -1.48 32.50
N THR A 128 -5.60 -2.79 32.35
CA THR A 128 -4.53 -3.42 31.56
C THR A 128 -4.53 -2.96 30.10
N PHE A 129 -5.70 -2.65 29.52
CA PHE A 129 -5.81 -2.12 28.17
C PHE A 129 -5.05 -0.80 28.03
N GLU A 130 -5.38 0.22 28.83
CA GLU A 130 -4.77 1.55 28.72
C GLU A 130 -3.28 1.55 29.08
N GLN A 131 -2.90 0.74 30.08
CA GLN A 131 -1.49 0.56 30.44
C GLN A 131 -0.70 -0.01 29.26
N ASN A 132 -1.23 -1.03 28.59
CA ASN A 132 -0.57 -1.62 27.43
C ASN A 132 -0.54 -0.71 26.21
N VAL A 133 -1.60 0.09 25.97
CA VAL A 133 -1.59 1.11 24.91
C VAL A 133 -0.43 2.10 25.15
N THR A 134 -0.29 2.60 26.37
CA THR A 134 0.81 3.49 26.76
C THR A 134 2.16 2.81 26.58
N ALA A 135 2.32 1.60 27.13
CA ALA A 135 3.58 0.87 27.14
C ALA A 135 4.03 0.38 25.75
N LYS A 136 3.13 0.36 24.76
CA LYS A 136 3.41 -0.11 23.40
C LYS A 136 3.30 0.98 22.33
N LYS A 137 3.06 2.23 22.71
CA LYS A 137 2.90 3.34 21.74
C LYS A 137 4.11 3.53 20.84
N ASP A 138 5.31 3.22 21.32
CA ASP A 138 6.53 3.29 20.50
C ASP A 138 6.49 2.35 19.29
N LYS A 139 5.70 1.27 19.33
CA LYS A 139 5.48 0.42 18.15
C LYS A 139 4.76 1.14 17.02
N PHE A 140 3.98 2.18 17.32
CA PHE A 140 3.35 3.02 16.31
C PHE A 140 4.37 3.81 15.49
N GLN A 141 5.63 3.93 15.94
CA GLN A 141 6.72 4.52 15.14
C GLN A 141 6.96 3.76 13.83
N LEU A 142 6.59 2.48 13.74
CA LEU A 142 6.64 1.73 12.48
C LEU A 142 5.66 2.27 11.42
N ALA A 143 4.71 3.14 11.79
CA ALA A 143 3.91 3.85 10.80
C ALA A 143 4.73 4.84 9.95
N ARG A 144 5.97 5.17 10.36
CA ARG A 144 6.91 6.01 9.58
C ARG A 144 7.15 5.49 8.16
N TYR A 145 7.12 4.16 7.97
CA TYR A 145 7.34 3.52 6.67
C TYR A 145 6.20 3.84 5.70
N PRO A 146 4.93 3.45 5.96
CA PRO A 146 3.83 3.81 5.07
C PRO A 146 3.62 5.33 4.98
N MET A 147 3.82 6.09 6.07
CA MET A 147 3.71 7.55 6.04
C MET A 147 4.77 8.22 5.15
N GLY A 148 5.97 7.64 4.99
CA GLY A 148 6.94 8.13 4.00
C GLY A 148 6.46 7.94 2.56
N ALA A 149 5.69 6.89 2.28
CA ALA A 149 5.21 6.58 0.94
C ALA A 149 4.01 7.42 0.55
N VAL A 150 3.01 7.57 1.45
CA VAL A 150 1.79 8.34 1.17
C VAL A 150 1.89 9.81 1.58
N GLY A 151 2.76 10.13 2.53
CA GLY A 151 2.91 11.45 3.14
C GLY A 151 1.89 11.73 4.26
N VAL A 152 2.16 12.80 5.01
CA VAL A 152 1.23 13.36 6.00
C VAL A 152 0.80 14.73 5.49
N LYS A 153 -0.31 14.78 4.75
CA LYS A 153 -0.69 15.95 3.93
C LYS A 153 -0.65 17.29 4.66
N TYR A 154 -1.13 17.35 5.89
CA TYR A 154 -1.25 18.61 6.64
C TYR A 154 0.07 19.10 7.25
N LYS A 155 1.10 18.25 7.29
CA LYS A 155 2.36 18.52 8.02
C LYS A 155 3.61 18.34 7.17
N ILE A 156 3.72 17.21 6.49
CA ILE A 156 4.89 16.79 5.70
C ILE A 156 4.62 16.97 4.20
N GLY A 157 3.35 16.95 3.80
CA GLY A 157 2.93 16.99 2.40
C GLY A 157 2.66 15.59 1.85
N TRP A 158 2.79 15.44 0.53
CA TRP A 158 2.52 14.19 -0.16
C TRP A 158 3.78 13.36 -0.34
N GLY A 159 3.64 12.06 -0.10
CA GLY A 159 4.72 11.11 -0.32
C GLY A 159 4.84 10.69 -1.77
N VAL A 160 5.94 10.01 -2.07
CA VAL A 160 6.33 9.60 -3.42
C VAL A 160 5.26 8.75 -4.13
N ALA A 161 4.55 7.87 -3.42
CA ALA A 161 3.52 7.03 -4.01
C ALA A 161 2.33 7.85 -4.53
N TYR A 162 1.91 8.87 -3.76
CA TYR A 162 0.84 9.75 -4.19
C TYR A 162 1.30 10.68 -5.31
N LYS A 163 2.53 11.21 -5.25
CA LYS A 163 3.10 12.06 -6.29
C LYS A 163 3.16 11.34 -7.64
N ALA A 164 3.71 10.12 -7.67
CA ALA A 164 3.79 9.29 -8.88
C ALA A 164 2.41 9.08 -9.53
N MET A 165 1.38 8.73 -8.75
CA MET A 165 0.02 8.61 -9.28
C MET A 165 -0.59 9.96 -9.66
N GLY A 166 -0.32 10.99 -8.87
CA GLY A 166 -0.92 12.30 -9.04
C GLY A 166 -0.49 12.98 -10.34
N VAL A 167 0.78 12.86 -10.74
CA VAL A 167 1.32 13.47 -11.96
C VAL A 167 0.70 12.93 -13.26
N ILE A 168 0.33 11.64 -13.29
CA ILE A 168 -0.32 10.99 -14.44
C ILE A 168 -1.85 10.95 -14.31
N SER A 169 -2.39 11.40 -13.19
CA SER A 169 -3.85 11.52 -12.95
C SER A 169 -4.36 12.97 -13.07
N GLY A 170 -3.50 13.89 -13.51
CA GLY A 170 -3.81 15.30 -13.69
C GLY A 170 -3.92 16.12 -12.39
N ASP A 171 -3.47 15.61 -11.24
CA ASP A 171 -3.57 16.34 -9.97
C ASP A 171 -2.44 17.37 -9.83
N LYS A 172 -2.61 18.53 -10.44
CA LYS A 172 -1.60 19.61 -10.48
C LYS A 172 -1.07 20.05 -9.10
N ARG A 173 -1.79 19.76 -8.01
CA ARG A 173 -1.35 20.10 -6.65
C ARG A 173 -0.10 19.33 -6.23
N VAL A 174 0.24 18.19 -6.88
CA VAL A 174 1.47 17.44 -6.56
C VAL A 174 2.71 18.28 -6.74
N ALA A 175 2.70 19.22 -7.70
CA ALA A 175 3.82 20.12 -7.96
C ALA A 175 4.19 20.99 -6.74
N ILE A 176 3.21 21.34 -5.90
CA ILE A 176 3.42 22.16 -4.69
C ILE A 176 4.23 21.39 -3.63
N TYR A 177 4.18 20.06 -3.67
CA TYR A 177 4.77 19.20 -2.65
C TYR A 177 6.09 18.56 -3.08
N MET A 178 6.64 18.90 -4.24
CA MET A 178 7.93 18.37 -4.70
C MET A 178 9.07 18.81 -3.76
N GLY A 179 9.93 17.88 -3.40
CA GLY A 179 11.08 18.08 -2.53
C GLY A 179 12.41 17.77 -3.23
N ALA A 180 13.49 17.73 -2.46
CA ALA A 180 14.84 17.51 -2.98
C ALA A 180 15.06 16.10 -3.57
N ASP A 181 14.28 15.11 -3.13
CA ASP A 181 14.32 13.74 -3.63
C ASP A 181 13.42 13.51 -4.85
N ASP A 182 12.73 14.56 -5.34
CA ASP A 182 11.80 14.48 -6.46
C ASP A 182 12.39 15.14 -7.71
N THR A 183 12.17 14.53 -8.86
CA THR A 183 12.39 15.11 -10.18
C THR A 183 11.07 15.08 -10.94
N LEU A 184 10.66 16.24 -11.46
CA LEU A 184 9.49 16.38 -12.33
C LEU A 184 9.91 17.11 -13.60
N THR A 185 9.56 16.55 -14.76
CA THR A 185 9.69 17.19 -16.06
C THR A 185 8.39 17.06 -16.84
N GLY A 186 8.16 17.97 -17.79
CA GLY A 186 6.91 18.02 -18.55
C GLY A 186 5.73 18.62 -17.76
N GLU A 187 4.53 18.41 -18.27
CA GLU A 187 3.28 19.00 -17.75
C GLU A 187 2.39 17.91 -17.14
N ILE A 188 1.90 18.15 -15.92
CA ILE A 188 0.98 17.22 -15.24
C ILE A 188 -0.32 17.07 -16.04
N LEU A 189 -0.61 15.85 -16.48
CA LEU A 189 -1.78 15.49 -17.29
C LEU A 189 -2.49 14.26 -16.73
N ASP A 190 -3.74 14.05 -17.17
CA ASP A 190 -4.49 12.83 -16.88
C ASP A 190 -4.37 11.88 -18.07
N VAL A 191 -3.74 10.72 -17.86
CA VAL A 191 -3.47 9.71 -18.91
C VAL A 191 -4.51 8.59 -18.92
N PHE A 192 -5.46 8.62 -17.98
CA PHE A 192 -6.44 7.55 -17.80
C PHE A 192 -7.66 7.73 -18.69
N LEU A 193 -8.31 6.60 -19.01
CA LEU A 193 -9.61 6.60 -19.69
C LEU A 193 -10.62 7.48 -18.94
N PRO A 194 -11.55 8.15 -19.65
CA PRO A 194 -12.56 8.98 -19.03
C PRO A 194 -13.31 8.27 -17.90
N GLY A 195 -13.24 8.84 -16.69
CA GLY A 195 -13.87 8.29 -15.48
C GLY A 195 -13.05 7.25 -14.71
N ALA A 196 -11.91 6.78 -15.24
CA ALA A 196 -11.08 5.78 -14.60
C ALA A 196 -10.09 6.36 -13.56
N THR A 197 -9.73 7.64 -13.68
CA THR A 197 -8.72 8.36 -12.87
C THR A 197 -8.88 8.17 -11.36
N ARG A 198 -10.13 8.19 -10.85
CA ARG A 198 -10.40 8.00 -9.42
C ARG A 198 -10.07 6.57 -8.97
N PHE A 199 -10.40 5.58 -9.78
CA PHE A 199 -10.18 4.17 -9.50
C PHE A 199 -8.70 3.79 -9.68
N ALA A 200 -8.05 4.37 -10.68
CA ALA A 200 -6.62 4.25 -10.88
C ALA A 200 -5.85 4.74 -9.65
N ARG A 201 -6.19 5.92 -9.10
CA ARG A 201 -5.59 6.42 -7.85
C ARG A 201 -5.89 5.55 -6.64
N ALA A 202 -7.15 5.13 -6.47
CA ALA A 202 -7.57 4.30 -5.34
C ALA A 202 -6.87 2.93 -5.34
N THR A 203 -6.46 2.44 -6.51
CA THR A 203 -5.77 1.16 -6.69
C THR A 203 -4.24 1.33 -6.66
N GLY A 204 -3.71 2.33 -7.37
CA GLY A 204 -2.29 2.52 -7.56
C GLY A 204 -1.54 3.00 -6.32
N VAL A 205 -2.10 3.94 -5.55
CA VAL A 205 -1.41 4.45 -4.35
C VAL A 205 -1.16 3.33 -3.31
N PRO A 206 -2.14 2.47 -2.99
CA PRO A 206 -1.89 1.32 -2.12
C PRO A 206 -0.87 0.32 -2.68
N ILE A 207 -0.90 0.01 -3.99
CA ILE A 207 0.06 -0.92 -4.61
C ILE A 207 1.48 -0.37 -4.52
N LEU A 208 1.69 0.90 -4.89
CA LEU A 208 2.99 1.57 -4.76
C LEU A 208 3.44 1.59 -3.30
N THR A 209 2.56 1.97 -2.37
CA THR A 209 2.89 2.03 -0.93
C THR A 209 3.33 0.66 -0.40
N GLN A 210 2.59 -0.40 -0.72
CA GLN A 210 2.96 -1.77 -0.36
C GLN A 210 4.35 -2.11 -0.88
N GLY A 211 4.61 -1.82 -2.16
CA GLY A 211 5.86 -2.17 -2.80
C GLY A 211 7.05 -1.41 -2.23
N LEU A 212 6.94 -0.09 -2.09
CA LEU A 212 8.00 0.77 -1.55
C LEU A 212 8.37 0.35 -0.12
N VAL A 213 7.37 0.12 0.74
CA VAL A 213 7.60 -0.27 2.13
C VAL A 213 8.26 -1.65 2.24
N LEU A 214 7.76 -2.65 1.51
CA LEU A 214 8.31 -4.01 1.57
C LEU A 214 9.70 -4.09 0.94
N ALA A 215 9.92 -3.42 -0.19
CA ALA A 215 11.24 -3.34 -0.82
C ALA A 215 12.23 -2.66 0.13
N TYR A 216 11.81 -1.61 0.84
CA TYR A 216 12.68 -0.93 1.79
C TYR A 216 13.01 -1.77 3.01
N TYR A 217 12.07 -2.53 3.56
CA TYR A 217 12.40 -3.47 4.63
C TYR A 217 13.43 -4.51 4.19
N ALA A 218 13.31 -5.03 2.97
CA ALA A 218 14.30 -5.96 2.43
C ALA A 218 15.66 -5.26 2.25
N HIS A 219 15.67 -4.04 1.69
CA HIS A 219 16.89 -3.25 1.51
C HIS A 219 17.58 -2.90 2.83
N GLU A 220 16.84 -2.42 3.83
CA GLU A 220 17.34 -2.12 5.18
C GLU A 220 17.93 -3.36 5.86
N ALA A 221 17.42 -4.55 5.54
CA ALA A 221 17.92 -5.83 6.03
C ALA A 221 19.05 -6.45 5.18
N GLY A 222 19.48 -5.81 4.08
CA GLY A 222 20.49 -6.35 3.17
C GLY A 222 20.01 -7.55 2.34
N LEU A 223 18.69 -7.69 2.16
CA LEU A 223 18.04 -8.78 1.43
C LEU A 223 17.75 -8.36 -0.02
N ASP A 224 18.82 -8.23 -0.82
CA ASP A 224 18.73 -7.72 -2.20
C ASP A 224 17.82 -8.57 -3.10
N THR A 225 17.89 -9.90 -2.97
CA THR A 225 17.07 -10.83 -3.78
C THR A 225 15.59 -10.64 -3.49
N GLU A 226 15.22 -10.51 -2.22
CA GLU A 226 13.85 -10.27 -1.77
C GLU A 226 13.36 -8.88 -2.18
N ARG A 227 14.21 -7.85 -2.09
CA ARG A 227 13.90 -6.49 -2.57
C ARG A 227 13.52 -6.52 -4.05
N ASP A 228 14.35 -7.14 -4.87
CA ASP A 228 14.15 -7.17 -6.33
C ASP A 228 12.94 -8.04 -6.72
N ALA A 229 12.68 -9.10 -5.97
CA ALA A 229 11.46 -9.90 -6.11
C ALA A 229 10.19 -9.10 -5.74
N VAL A 230 10.23 -8.29 -4.68
CA VAL A 230 9.12 -7.39 -4.33
C VAL A 230 8.87 -6.39 -5.45
N ILE A 231 9.92 -5.71 -5.95
CA ILE A 231 9.82 -4.74 -7.05
C ILE A 231 9.16 -5.38 -8.28
N THR A 232 9.65 -6.55 -8.70
CA THR A 232 9.11 -7.30 -9.85
C THR A 232 7.63 -7.63 -9.69
N ASN A 233 7.24 -8.12 -8.51
CA ASN A 233 5.85 -8.48 -8.22
C ASN A 233 4.93 -7.26 -8.22
N ILE A 234 5.40 -6.12 -7.73
CA ILE A 234 4.62 -4.88 -7.67
C ILE A 234 4.42 -4.28 -9.05
N ASN A 235 5.48 -4.23 -9.87
CA ASN A 235 5.39 -3.74 -11.25
C ASN A 235 4.47 -4.64 -12.09
N THR A 236 4.50 -5.96 -11.86
CA THR A 236 3.53 -6.89 -12.47
C THR A 236 2.09 -6.58 -12.05
N LYS A 237 1.85 -6.27 -10.77
CA LYS A 237 0.51 -5.88 -10.28
C LYS A 237 0.05 -4.57 -10.91
N LEU A 238 0.91 -3.56 -11.02
CA LEU A 238 0.58 -2.28 -11.66
C LEU A 238 0.20 -2.48 -13.14
N SER A 239 0.97 -3.30 -13.86
CA SER A 239 0.69 -3.69 -15.25
C SER A 239 -0.67 -4.37 -15.42
N ASN A 240 -1.02 -5.27 -14.49
CA ASN A 240 -2.28 -6.00 -14.53
C ASN A 240 -3.49 -5.23 -13.97
N THR A 241 -3.30 -4.01 -13.45
CA THR A 241 -4.38 -3.23 -12.80
C THR A 241 -4.43 -1.80 -13.30
N VAL A 242 -3.58 -0.91 -12.77
CA VAL A 242 -3.60 0.53 -13.04
C VAL A 242 -3.32 0.83 -14.51
N LEU A 243 -2.33 0.16 -15.10
CA LEU A 243 -1.97 0.40 -16.50
C LEU A 243 -3.06 -0.06 -17.47
N LYS A 244 -3.98 -0.95 -17.06
CA LYS A 244 -5.17 -1.31 -17.85
C LYS A 244 -6.25 -0.24 -17.91
N MET A 245 -6.08 0.84 -17.16
CA MET A 245 -7.01 1.98 -17.12
C MET A 245 -6.50 3.17 -17.94
N VAL A 246 -5.32 3.08 -18.54
CA VAL A 246 -4.70 4.13 -19.35
C VAL A 246 -5.41 4.26 -20.70
N ASP A 247 -5.54 5.47 -21.21
CA ASP A 247 -5.90 5.71 -22.60
C ASP A 247 -4.69 5.41 -23.51
N GLU A 248 -4.49 4.13 -23.80
CA GLU A 248 -3.40 3.63 -24.65
C GLU A 248 -3.46 4.15 -26.09
N THR A 249 -4.56 4.82 -26.50
CA THR A 249 -4.66 5.46 -27.82
C THR A 249 -3.93 6.80 -27.88
N SER A 250 -3.75 7.45 -26.73
CA SER A 250 -3.16 8.77 -26.60
C SER A 250 -1.79 8.73 -25.90
N HIS A 251 -1.58 7.75 -25.02
CA HIS A 251 -0.44 7.73 -24.10
C HIS A 251 0.24 6.35 -24.04
N VAL A 252 1.56 6.37 -23.98
CA VAL A 252 2.37 5.23 -23.50
C VAL A 252 2.87 5.56 -22.10
N VAL A 253 2.41 4.79 -21.12
CA VAL A 253 2.63 5.09 -19.69
C VAL A 253 3.53 4.05 -19.04
N THR A 254 4.57 4.53 -18.36
CA THR A 254 5.35 3.74 -17.41
C THR A 254 4.94 4.14 -16.00
N LEU A 255 4.58 3.17 -15.17
CA LEU A 255 4.35 3.36 -13.74
C LEU A 255 4.97 2.19 -12.99
N GLU A 256 6.00 2.47 -12.20
CA GLU A 256 6.79 1.43 -11.55
C GLU A 256 7.39 1.90 -10.22
N ILE A 257 7.87 0.93 -9.46
CA ILE A 257 8.90 1.15 -8.44
C ILE A 257 10.21 0.51 -8.91
N GLY A 258 11.32 0.99 -8.40
CA GLY A 258 12.62 0.41 -8.71
C GLY A 258 13.68 0.71 -7.66
N TYR A 259 14.88 0.23 -7.90
CA TYR A 259 16.06 0.46 -7.06
C TYR A 259 17.16 1.09 -7.92
N ASP A 260 17.70 2.20 -7.42
CA ASP A 260 18.81 2.92 -8.04
C ASP A 260 20.10 2.55 -7.30
N ALA A 261 20.93 1.73 -7.94
CA ALA A 261 22.19 1.26 -7.35
C ALA A 261 23.25 2.35 -7.19
N VAL A 262 23.12 3.50 -7.88
CA VAL A 262 24.06 4.62 -7.76
C VAL A 262 23.68 5.48 -6.56
N ALA A 263 22.39 5.80 -6.44
CA ALA A 263 21.87 6.55 -5.30
C ALA A 263 21.71 5.68 -4.04
N ASP A 264 21.77 4.36 -4.18
CA ASP A 264 21.44 3.36 -3.17
C ASP A 264 20.05 3.60 -2.54
N LYS A 265 19.05 3.80 -3.40
CA LYS A 265 17.70 4.18 -2.98
C LYS A 265 16.61 3.50 -3.80
N ILE A 266 15.51 3.19 -3.13
CA ILE A 266 14.27 2.76 -3.79
C ILE A 266 13.52 4.00 -4.29
N TYR A 267 12.86 3.90 -5.45
CA TYR A 267 12.12 5.00 -6.05
C TYR A 267 10.73 4.57 -6.53
N ALA A 268 9.83 5.54 -6.70
CA ALA A 268 8.66 5.39 -7.57
C ALA A 268 8.84 6.27 -8.81
N HIS A 269 8.41 5.77 -9.95
CA HIS A 269 8.55 6.42 -11.26
C HIS A 269 7.23 6.37 -12.02
N ALA A 270 6.87 7.50 -12.60
CA ALA A 270 5.71 7.64 -13.47
C ALA A 270 6.09 8.49 -14.68
N LYS A 271 5.83 7.99 -15.89
CA LYS A 271 6.16 8.65 -17.15
C LYS A 271 5.02 8.46 -18.14
N SER A 272 4.69 9.52 -18.87
CA SER A 272 3.81 9.46 -20.04
C SER A 272 4.55 9.98 -21.26
N GLU A 273 4.34 9.30 -22.37
CA GLU A 273 4.82 9.69 -23.69
C GLU A 273 3.66 9.67 -24.68
N THR A 274 3.75 10.49 -25.73
CA THR A 274 2.80 10.44 -26.83
C THR A 274 2.83 9.06 -27.51
N ALA A 275 1.65 8.46 -27.72
CA ALA A 275 1.50 7.18 -28.43
C ALA A 275 1.82 7.24 -29.93
#